data_AF-A0A2V8UWM9-F1
#
_entry.id   AF-A0A2V8UWM9-F1
#
_cell.length_a   1.000
_cell.length_b   1.000
_cell.length_c   1.000
_cell.angle_alpha   90.00
_cell.angle_beta   90.00
_cell.angle_gamma   90.00
#
_symmetry.space_group_name_H-M   'P 1'
#
loop_
_entity.id
_entity.type
_entity.pdbx_description
1 polymer ?
#
loop_
_entity_poly.entity_id
_entity_poly.type
_entity_poly.pdbx_seq_one_letter_code
_entity_poly.pdbx_strand_id
1 'polypeptide(L)'
;MRNQLAQRGHNKQGRHHLRQVGLSYVLDGDHGLSLCHLVYHGNITDGEEFSTSLARKLGMLDRTQIAHDTVTLVFDKGAAALANTVQSEEAGVGWISALPWNQTPVLFTRARGGTTAAV
;
A
#
# COMPACT_ATOMS: atom_id res chain seq x y z
N MET A 1 -29.39 -7.41 -10.82
CA MET A 1 -28.47 -6.29 -10.53
C MET A 1 -27.03 -6.82 -10.59
N ARG A 2 -26.11 -6.20 -11.34
CA ARG A 2 -24.68 -6.62 -11.38
C ARG A 2 -23.96 -6.00 -10.18
N ASN A 3 -23.21 -6.80 -9.42
CA ASN A 3 -22.34 -6.30 -8.36
C ASN A 3 -21.26 -5.40 -8.99
N GLN A 4 -21.14 -4.17 -8.49
CA GLN A 4 -20.21 -3.16 -9.03
C GLN A 4 -18.87 -3.15 -8.30
N LEU A 5 -18.83 -3.65 -7.06
CA LEU A 5 -17.63 -3.65 -6.23
C LEU A 5 -16.62 -4.72 -6.66
N ALA A 6 -17.10 -5.95 -6.83
CA ALA A 6 -16.25 -7.07 -7.21
C ALA A 6 -16.01 -7.08 -8.72
N GLN A 7 -14.81 -6.73 -9.16
CA GLN A 7 -14.46 -6.64 -10.58
C GLN A 7 -13.40 -7.66 -10.98
N ARG A 8 -13.40 -8.06 -12.25
CA ARG A 8 -12.33 -8.91 -12.82
C ARG A 8 -11.10 -8.03 -13.03
N GLY A 9 -9.94 -8.50 -12.60
CA GLY A 9 -8.72 -7.72 -12.63
C GLY A 9 -7.47 -8.58 -12.74
N HIS A 10 -6.33 -7.91 -12.93
CA HIS A 10 -5.05 -8.57 -12.87
C HIS A 10 -4.61 -8.72 -11.41
N ASN A 11 -4.45 -9.97 -10.94
CA ASN A 11 -3.84 -10.25 -9.65
C ASN A 11 -2.56 -11.07 -9.82
N LYS A 12 -1.68 -10.98 -8.82
CA LYS A 12 -0.37 -11.65 -8.78
C LYS A 12 -0.45 -13.18 -8.81
N GLN A 13 -1.63 -13.77 -8.59
CA GLN A 13 -1.85 -15.22 -8.60
C GLN A 13 -2.48 -15.72 -9.92
N GLY A 14 -2.57 -14.87 -10.95
CA GLY A 14 -3.12 -15.25 -12.26
C GLY A 14 -4.63 -15.52 -12.26
N ARG A 15 -5.34 -15.19 -11.17
CA ARG A 15 -6.77 -15.50 -11.02
C ARG A 15 -7.67 -14.44 -11.66
N HIS A 16 -7.40 -14.10 -12.91
CA HIS A 16 -8.10 -13.04 -13.67
C HIS A 16 -9.57 -13.37 -13.97
N HIS A 17 -9.89 -14.66 -13.90
CA HIS A 17 -11.25 -15.16 -14.02
C HIS A 17 -12.08 -15.00 -12.73
N LEU A 18 -11.49 -14.55 -11.62
CA LEU A 18 -12.22 -14.25 -10.39
C LEU A 18 -12.62 -12.77 -10.34
N ARG A 19 -13.69 -12.49 -9.60
CA ARG A 19 -14.11 -11.13 -9.26
C ARG A 19 -13.54 -10.79 -7.90
N GLN A 20 -12.82 -9.69 -7.82
CA GLN A 20 -12.01 -9.32 -6.66
C GLN A 20 -12.44 -7.97 -6.12
N VAL A 21 -12.12 -7.73 -4.85
CA VAL A 21 -12.25 -6.44 -4.18
C VAL A 21 -10.89 -6.07 -3.59
N GLY A 22 -10.56 -4.78 -3.61
CA GLY A 22 -9.43 -4.25 -2.86
C GLY A 22 -9.88 -3.81 -1.47
N LEU A 23 -8.97 -3.89 -0.49
CA LEU A 23 -9.24 -3.50 0.90
C LEU A 23 -8.05 -2.70 1.45
N SER A 24 -8.33 -1.48 1.87
CA SER A 24 -7.46 -0.67 2.73
C SER A 24 -7.98 -0.75 4.15
N TYR A 25 -7.09 -0.90 5.13
CA TYR A 25 -7.45 -1.11 6.53
C TYR A 25 -6.52 -0.34 7.46
N VAL A 26 -7.07 0.29 8.50
CA VAL A 26 -6.33 0.95 9.57
C VAL A 26 -6.73 0.31 10.89
N LEU A 27 -5.74 -0.05 11.68
CA LEU A 27 -5.92 -0.64 12.99
C LEU A 27 -5.05 0.07 14.02
N ASP A 28 -5.47 -0.03 15.28
CA ASP A 28 -4.67 0.30 16.43
C ASP A 28 -3.53 -0.72 16.61
N GLY A 29 -2.31 -0.22 16.84
CA GLY A 29 -1.11 -1.06 16.94
C GLY A 29 -1.04 -1.90 18.22
N ASP A 30 -1.67 -1.44 19.30
CA ASP A 30 -1.54 -2.05 20.63
C ASP A 30 -2.53 -3.19 20.86
N HIS A 31 -3.77 -3.01 20.40
CA HIS A 31 -4.88 -3.93 20.65
C HIS A 31 -5.49 -4.50 19.35
N GLY A 32 -5.05 -4.04 18.18
CA GLY A 32 -5.56 -4.49 16.89
C GLY A 32 -6.99 -4.01 16.59
N LEU A 33 -7.46 -2.96 17.27
CA LEU A 33 -8.81 -2.42 17.06
C LEU A 33 -8.94 -1.83 15.66
N SER A 34 -10.03 -2.17 14.97
CA SER A 34 -10.34 -1.60 13.65
C SER A 34 -10.71 -0.12 13.77
N LEU A 35 -9.95 0.75 13.11
CA LEU A 35 -10.25 2.19 13.07
C LEU A 35 -10.97 2.59 11.78
N CYS A 36 -10.54 2.03 10.65
CA CYS A 36 -11.12 2.33 9.35
C CYS A 36 -10.92 1.20 8.34
N HIS A 37 -11.89 1.03 7.46
CA HIS A 37 -11.74 0.20 6.26
C HIS A 37 -12.30 0.93 5.04
N LEU A 38 -11.69 0.69 3.89
CA LEU A 38 -12.16 1.14 2.58
C LEU A 38 -12.10 -0.04 1.62
N VAL A 39 -13.23 -0.35 0.98
CA VAL A 39 -13.31 -1.37 -0.05
C VAL A 39 -13.44 -0.69 -1.40
N TYR A 40 -12.63 -1.12 -2.37
CA TYR A 40 -12.58 -0.56 -3.72
C TYR A 40 -12.64 -1.66 -4.78
N HIS A 41 -12.80 -1.27 -6.04
CA HIS A 41 -12.91 -2.22 -7.14
C HIS A 41 -11.62 -3.03 -7.29
N GLY A 42 -11.70 -4.36 -7.31
CA GLY A 42 -10.50 -5.21 -7.38
C GLY A 42 -9.77 -5.20 -8.73
N ASN A 43 -10.22 -4.41 -9.69
CA ASN A 43 -9.51 -4.14 -10.94
C ASN A 43 -8.69 -2.83 -10.90
N ILE A 44 -8.71 -2.10 -9.79
CA ILE A 44 -7.87 -0.93 -9.53
C ILE A 44 -6.62 -1.42 -8.78
N THR A 45 -5.45 -0.92 -9.17
CA THR A 45 -4.20 -1.28 -8.50
C THR A 45 -4.01 -0.48 -7.20
N ASP A 46 -3.27 -1.04 -6.24
CA ASP A 46 -3.02 -0.35 -4.95
C ASP A 46 -2.29 0.98 -5.12
N GLY A 47 -1.44 1.09 -6.15
CA GLY A 47 -0.77 2.34 -6.51
C GLY A 47 -1.73 3.43 -6.99
N GLU A 48 -2.73 3.07 -7.80
CA GLU A 48 -3.77 4.00 -8.29
C GLU A 48 -4.74 4.40 -7.18
N GLU A 49 -5.10 3.48 -6.28
CA GLU A 49 -6.06 3.74 -5.20
C GLU A 49 -5.44 4.46 -4.00
N PHE A 50 -4.11 4.50 -3.91
CA PHE A 50 -3.39 4.96 -2.71
C PHE A 50 -3.81 6.36 -2.25
N SER A 51 -3.85 7.34 -3.15
CA SER A 51 -4.17 8.72 -2.80
C SER A 51 -5.59 8.88 -2.27
N THR A 52 -6.56 8.18 -2.88
CA THR A 52 -7.96 8.15 -2.42
C THR A 52 -8.06 7.53 -1.02
N SER A 53 -7.38 6.40 -0.82
CA SER A 53 -7.31 5.71 0.46
C SER A 53 -6.63 6.58 1.53
N LEU A 54 -5.55 7.27 1.20
CA LEU A 54 -4.82 8.17 2.09
C LEU A 54 -5.71 9.32 2.54
N ALA A 55 -6.31 10.06 1.62
CA ALA A 55 -7.19 11.18 1.95
C ALA A 55 -8.33 10.77 2.90
N ARG A 56 -8.93 9.59 2.67
CA ARG A 56 -10.00 9.07 3.53
C ARG A 56 -9.50 8.70 4.92
N LYS A 57 -8.29 8.13 5.04
CA LYS A 57 -7.64 7.83 6.32
C LYS A 57 -7.32 9.11 7.09
N LEU A 58 -6.69 10.10 6.45
CA LEU A 58 -6.37 11.38 7.09
C LEU A 58 -7.63 12.08 7.60
N GLY A 59 -8.67 12.18 6.77
CA GLY A 59 -9.93 12.77 7.23
C GLY A 59 -10.59 11.99 8.37
N MET A 60 -10.35 10.68 8.50
CA MET A 60 -10.77 9.93 9.68
C MET A 60 -9.94 10.32 10.90
N LEU A 61 -8.61 10.37 10.78
CA LEU A 61 -7.70 10.78 11.86
C LEU A 61 -8.07 12.15 12.41
N ASP A 62 -8.33 13.11 11.52
CA ASP A 62 -8.80 14.45 11.85
C ASP A 62 -10.09 14.40 12.68
N ARG A 63 -11.11 13.68 12.22
CA ARG A 63 -12.40 13.59 12.93
C ARG A 63 -12.28 12.91 14.30
N THR A 64 -11.33 12.01 14.46
CA THR A 64 -11.07 11.30 15.72
C THR A 64 -10.02 11.97 16.60
N GLN A 65 -9.43 13.09 16.15
CA GLN A 65 -8.36 13.82 16.84
C GLN A 65 -7.13 12.94 17.12
N ILE A 66 -6.83 12.02 16.20
CA ILE A 66 -5.61 11.21 16.25
C ILE A 66 -4.52 11.96 15.49
N ALA A 67 -3.40 12.24 16.15
CA ALA A 67 -2.30 12.96 15.52
C ALA A 67 -1.65 12.11 14.40
N HIS A 68 -1.37 12.71 13.25
CA HIS A 68 -0.87 12.00 12.07
C HIS A 68 0.49 11.32 12.32
N ASP A 69 1.35 11.97 13.10
CA ASP A 69 2.69 11.49 13.45
C ASP A 69 2.68 10.24 14.36
N THR A 70 1.54 9.92 14.98
CA THR A 70 1.34 8.68 15.75
C THR A 70 0.97 7.48 14.87
N VAL A 71 0.66 7.71 13.59
CA VAL A 71 0.19 6.68 12.67
C VAL A 71 1.31 6.26 11.73
N THR A 72 1.53 4.95 11.62
CA THR A 72 2.41 4.36 10.62
C THR A 72 1.60 3.57 9.60
N LEU A 73 1.72 3.93 8.32
CA LEU A 73 1.12 3.19 7.22
C LEU A 73 2.04 2.06 6.77
N VAL A 74 1.50 0.84 6.68
CA VAL A 74 2.23 -0.32 6.13
C VAL A 74 1.58 -0.72 4.81
N PHE A 75 2.36 -0.71 3.73
CA PHE A 75 1.87 -1.10 2.40
C PHE A 75 2.91 -1.88 1.60
N ASP A 76 2.44 -2.64 0.62
CA ASP A 76 3.33 -3.45 -0.22
C ASP A 76 4.04 -2.61 -1.29
N LYS A 77 4.98 -3.23 -2.02
CA LYS A 77 5.73 -2.57 -3.09
C LYS A 77 4.88 -1.98 -4.22
N GLY A 78 3.66 -2.48 -4.42
CA GLY A 78 2.73 -2.05 -5.45
C GLY A 78 2.13 -0.67 -5.18
N ALA A 79 2.03 -0.30 -3.90
CA ALA A 79 1.66 1.06 -3.48
C ALA A 79 2.87 2.00 -3.33
N ALA A 80 4.10 1.48 -3.31
CA ALA A 80 5.34 2.24 -3.06
C ALA A 80 5.88 3.04 -4.27
N ALA A 81 4.99 3.64 -5.07
CA ALA A 81 5.41 4.59 -6.10
C ALA A 81 6.00 5.85 -5.43
N LEU A 82 6.97 6.51 -6.08
CA LEU A 82 7.61 7.72 -5.53
C LEU A 82 6.59 8.80 -5.17
N ALA A 83 5.57 8.99 -6.00
CA ALA A 83 4.49 9.95 -5.72
C ALA A 83 3.75 9.61 -4.41
N ASN A 84 3.52 8.33 -4.14
CA ASN A 84 2.79 7.88 -2.95
C ASN A 84 3.63 8.00 -1.67
N THR A 85 4.94 7.75 -1.77
CA THR A 85 5.85 7.97 -0.63
C THR A 85 5.97 9.46 -0.32
N VAL A 86 6.09 10.32 -1.35
CA VAL A 86 6.08 11.79 -1.16
C VAL A 86 4.76 12.25 -0.53
N GLN A 87 3.63 11.74 -1.00
CA GLN A 87 2.33 12.08 -0.43
C GLN A 87 2.19 11.66 1.04
N SER A 88 2.85 10.57 1.44
CA SER A 88 2.86 10.11 2.84
C SER A 88 3.69 11.04 3.72
N GLU A 89 4.85 11.47 3.24
CA GLU A 89 5.69 12.48 3.91
C GLU A 89 4.95 13.81 4.07
N GLU A 90 4.33 14.33 3.01
CA GLU A 90 3.56 15.58 3.04
C GLU A 90 2.35 15.50 3.98
N ALA A 91 1.77 14.31 4.14
CA ALA A 91 0.67 14.07 5.07
C ALA A 91 1.09 14.02 6.55
N GLY A 92 2.40 13.95 6.83
CA GLY A 92 2.95 13.88 8.19
C GLY A 92 2.71 12.55 8.89
N VAL A 93 2.47 11.47 8.14
CA VAL A 93 2.32 10.11 8.68
C VAL A 93 3.62 9.33 8.51
N GLY A 94 3.94 8.45 9.47
CA GLY A 94 4.99 7.45 9.28
C GLY A 94 4.59 6.44 8.20
N TRP A 95 5.57 5.83 7.53
CA TRP A 95 5.29 4.77 6.57
C TRP A 95 6.39 3.72 6.46
N ILE A 96 5.98 2.49 6.17
CA ILE A 96 6.84 1.34 5.90
C ILE A 96 6.32 0.69 4.61
N SER A 97 7.23 0.44 3.66
CA SER A 97 6.89 -0.37 2.49
C SER A 97 8.03 -1.28 2.06
N ALA A 98 7.68 -2.29 1.28
CA ALA A 98 8.69 -3.08 0.59
C ALA A 98 9.34 -2.22 -0.52
N LEU A 99 10.66 -2.08 -0.46
CA LEU A 99 11.43 -1.28 -1.41
C LEU A 99 11.34 -1.86 -2.84
N PRO A 100 10.78 -1.12 -3.80
CA PRO A 100 10.81 -1.52 -5.21
C PRO A 100 12.25 -1.62 -5.72
N TRP A 101 12.54 -2.63 -6.56
CA TRP A 101 13.90 -2.86 -7.06
C TRP A 101 14.46 -1.66 -7.86
N ASN A 102 13.60 -0.96 -8.60
CA ASN A 102 13.98 0.25 -9.35
C ASN A 102 14.27 1.46 -8.44
N GLN A 103 13.93 1.40 -7.15
CA GLN A 103 14.23 2.42 -6.14
C GLN A 103 15.35 1.97 -5.19
N THR A 104 15.97 0.82 -5.46
CA THR A 104 16.99 0.24 -4.57
C THR A 104 18.31 1.03 -4.69
N PRO A 105 18.89 1.49 -3.56
CA PRO A 105 20.16 2.20 -3.57
C PRO A 105 21.28 1.41 -4.24
N VAL A 106 22.22 2.13 -4.88
CA VAL A 106 23.34 1.53 -5.63
C VAL A 106 24.20 0.58 -4.77
N LEU A 107 24.26 0.83 -3.46
CA LEU A 107 24.94 -0.05 -2.49
C LEU A 107 24.43 -1.50 -2.55
N PHE A 108 23.12 -1.69 -2.78
CA PHE A 108 22.48 -3.00 -2.83
C PHE A 108 22.48 -3.62 -4.24
N THR A 109 22.80 -2.86 -5.29
CA THR A 109 22.78 -3.36 -6.68
C THR A 109 24.14 -3.88 -7.17
N ARG A 110 25.25 -3.58 -6.47
CA ARG A 110 26.61 -4.02 -6.83
C ARG A 110 26.94 -5.49 -6.53
N ALA A 111 26.11 -6.21 -5.78
CA ALA A 111 26.37 -7.60 -5.40
C ALA A 111 26.22 -8.65 -6.54
N ARG A 112 25.93 -8.23 -7.79
CA ARG A 112 25.75 -9.14 -8.94
C ARG A 112 26.90 -9.17 -9.95
N GLY A 113 28.01 -8.47 -9.68
CA GLY A 113 29.18 -8.45 -10.56
C GLY A 113 30.41 -9.10 -9.93
N GLY A 114 30.42 -10.43 -9.75
CA GLY A 114 31.61 -11.12 -9.24
C GLY A 114 31.44 -12.61 -8.93
N THR A 115 31.80 -13.43 -9.94
CA THR A 115 32.47 -14.75 -9.83
C THR A 115 31.70 -15.97 -9.31
N THR A 116 31.65 -16.98 -10.19
CA THR A 116 31.60 -18.42 -9.93
C THR A 116 32.20 -18.85 -8.59
N ALA A 117 31.41 -19.49 -7.73
CA ALA A 117 31.81 -20.70 -7.02
C ALA A 117 30.55 -21.34 -6.43
N ALA A 118 30.26 -22.56 -6.88
CA ALA A 118 29.48 -23.51 -6.12
C ALA A 118 30.24 -23.84 -4.83
N VAL A 119 29.63 -23.64 -3.67
CA VAL A 119 29.32 -24.66 -2.65
C VAL A 119 28.24 -24.13 -1.73
#